data_AF-A0A354YZR1-F1
#
_entry.id   AF-A0A354YZR1-F1
#
_cell.length_a   1.000
_cell.length_b   1.000
_cell.length_c   1.000
_cell.angle_alpha   90.00
_cell.angle_beta   90.00
_cell.angle_gamma   90.00
#
_symmetry.space_group_name_H-M   'P 1'
#
loop_
_entity.id
_entity.type
_entity.pdbx_description
1 polymer ?
#
loop_
_entity_poly.entity_id
_entity_poly.type
_entity_poly.pdbx_seq_one_letter_code
_entity_poly.pdbx_strand_id
1 'polypeptide(L)'
;MLVALVPTLFAIGCGTLVINQPRGPDIEYMGRAEFRDYSEQVFRHGNRVQTEFMLRLPDLELEQPRAFRRLSRAEAAMQRACEPLNAAVAAHLDGSEFGFFRRLRLPLDVTDCERKTLRAEALLDALAPDPAMP
;
A
#
# COMPACT_ATOMS: atom_id res chain seq x y z
N MET A 1 19.77 -4.16 -61.38
CA MET A 1 19.77 -4.50 -59.95
C MET A 1 18.96 -3.43 -59.22
N LEU A 2 17.73 -3.74 -58.83
CA LEU A 2 16.88 -2.83 -58.05
C LEU A 2 17.24 -2.98 -56.57
N VAL A 3 17.62 -1.88 -55.92
CA VAL A 3 17.84 -1.80 -54.47
C VAL A 3 16.48 -1.58 -53.81
N ALA A 4 15.96 -2.60 -53.11
CA ALA A 4 14.77 -2.48 -52.29
C ALA A 4 15.16 -1.94 -50.90
N LEU A 5 14.88 -0.67 -50.65
CA LEU A 5 14.86 -0.08 -49.31
C LEU A 5 13.60 -0.58 -48.59
N VAL A 6 13.78 -1.41 -47.57
CA VAL A 6 12.71 -1.81 -46.64
C VAL A 6 12.79 -0.89 -45.42
N PRO A 7 11.81 0.00 -45.19
CA PRO A 7 11.73 0.75 -43.95
C PRO A 7 10.97 -0.11 -42.95
N THR A 8 11.68 -0.93 -42.17
CA THR A 8 11.04 -1.65 -41.06
C THR A 8 10.83 -0.68 -39.92
N LEU A 9 9.59 -0.20 -39.78
CA LEU A 9 9.13 0.63 -38.67
C LEU A 9 9.54 -0.01 -37.33
N PHE A 10 10.41 0.68 -36.59
CA PHE A 10 10.54 0.47 -35.15
C PHE A 10 9.24 0.96 -34.49
N ALA A 11 8.32 0.03 -34.24
CA ALA A 11 7.21 0.25 -33.35
C ALA A 11 7.74 0.38 -31.91
N ILE A 12 8.17 1.59 -31.54
CA ILE A 12 8.43 1.97 -30.15
C ILE A 12 7.05 2.10 -29.49
N GLY A 13 6.46 0.96 -29.13
CA GLY A 13 5.31 0.92 -28.24
C GLY A 13 5.79 1.28 -26.84
N CYS A 14 5.73 2.57 -26.48
CA CYS A 14 5.74 2.96 -25.08
C CYS A 14 4.51 2.33 -24.43
N GLY A 15 4.67 1.14 -23.85
CA GLY A 15 3.61 0.42 -23.17
C GLY A 15 3.14 1.21 -21.95
N THR A 16 2.10 2.01 -22.14
CA THR A 16 1.27 2.53 -21.05
C THR A 16 0.68 1.32 -20.35
N LEU A 17 1.32 0.87 -19.28
CA LEU A 17 0.77 -0.15 -18.42
C LEU A 17 -0.35 0.53 -17.63
N VAL A 18 -1.57 0.38 -18.15
CA VAL A 18 -2.79 0.86 -17.52
C VAL A 18 -3.11 -0.09 -16.37
N ILE A 19 -2.91 0.38 -15.14
CA ILE A 19 -3.21 -0.37 -13.93
C ILE A 19 -4.65 -0.04 -13.52
N ASN A 20 -5.50 -1.05 -13.41
CA ASN A 20 -6.90 -0.91 -13.02
C ASN A 20 -6.99 -0.94 -11.49
N GLN A 21 -7.28 0.21 -10.87
CA GLN A 21 -7.49 0.31 -9.42
C GLN A 21 -8.98 0.42 -9.07
N PRO A 22 -9.50 -0.42 -8.16
CA PRO A 22 -10.81 -0.21 -7.58
C PRO A 22 -10.73 0.83 -6.45
N ARG A 23 -10.95 2.10 -6.79
CA ARG A 23 -11.01 3.23 -5.84
C ARG A 23 -12.46 3.68 -5.64
N GLY A 24 -13.25 2.87 -4.95
CA GLY A 24 -14.70 3.11 -4.82
C GLY A 24 -15.49 2.56 -6.02
N PRO A 25 -16.63 3.19 -6.41
CA PRO A 25 -17.44 2.71 -7.54
C PRO A 25 -16.77 2.92 -8.91
N ASP A 26 -15.74 3.77 -8.98
CA ASP A 26 -15.06 4.13 -10.22
C ASP A 26 -13.70 3.44 -10.37
N ILE A 27 -13.36 3.13 -11.62
CA ILE A 27 -12.06 2.59 -12.02
C ILE A 27 -11.16 3.79 -12.37
N GLU A 28 -10.10 3.98 -11.60
CA GLU A 28 -9.07 4.97 -11.91
C GLU A 28 -7.90 4.27 -12.61
N TYR A 29 -7.45 4.86 -13.73
CA TYR A 29 -6.35 4.34 -14.52
C TYR A 29 -5.07 5.09 -14.21
N MET A 30 -4.12 4.43 -13.56
CA MET A 30 -2.84 5.03 -13.23
C MET A 30 -1.74 4.58 -14.20
N GLY A 31 -0.85 5.52 -14.54
CA GLY A 31 0.41 5.21 -15.21
C GLY A 31 1.43 4.58 -14.24
N ARG A 32 2.54 4.04 -14.77
CA ARG A 32 3.59 3.41 -13.93
C ARG A 32 4.23 4.37 -12.91
N ALA A 33 4.55 5.59 -13.33
CA ALA A 33 5.17 6.59 -12.44
C ALA A 33 4.22 7.00 -11.32
N GLU A 34 2.95 7.22 -11.67
CA GLU A 34 1.88 7.53 -10.74
C GLU A 34 1.62 6.39 -9.75
N PHE A 35 1.60 5.13 -10.22
CA PHE A 35 1.47 3.98 -9.33
C PHE A 35 2.65 3.85 -8.36
N ARG A 36 3.88 4.12 -8.81
CA ARG A 36 5.05 4.14 -7.93
C ARG A 36 4.85 5.16 -6.80
N ASP A 37 4.53 6.40 -7.16
CA ASP A 37 4.38 7.49 -6.20
C ASP A 37 3.21 7.21 -5.23
N TYR A 38 2.13 6.60 -5.72
CA TYR A 38 1.02 6.12 -4.88
C TYR A 38 1.46 5.01 -3.92
N SER A 39 2.14 3.97 -4.39
CA SER A 39 2.60 2.86 -3.54
C SER A 39 3.55 3.32 -2.44
N GLU A 40 4.39 4.31 -2.73
CA GLU A 40 5.27 4.93 -1.74
C GLU A 40 4.49 5.72 -0.69
N GLN A 41 3.47 6.47 -1.09
CA GLN A 41 2.59 7.17 -0.15
C GLN A 41 1.88 6.19 0.79
N VAL A 42 1.33 5.10 0.26
CA VAL A 42 0.67 4.05 1.05
C VAL A 42 1.66 3.40 2.01
N PHE A 43 2.87 3.06 1.55
CA PHE A 43 3.91 2.50 2.41
C PHE A 43 4.28 3.44 3.56
N ARG A 44 4.53 4.72 3.26
CA ARG A 44 4.88 5.73 4.29
C ARG A 44 3.73 5.94 5.28
N HIS A 45 2.49 5.94 4.80
CA HIS A 45 1.31 6.07 5.66
C HIS A 45 1.14 4.85 6.58
N GLY A 46 1.25 3.63 6.05
CA GLY A 46 1.21 2.39 6.84
C GLY A 46 2.27 2.35 7.94
N ASN A 47 3.50 2.79 7.65
CA ASN A 47 4.57 2.86 8.65
C ASN A 47 4.30 3.90 9.75
N ARG A 48 3.70 5.04 9.40
CA ARG A 48 3.30 6.04 10.39
C ARG A 48 2.23 5.50 11.34
N VAL A 49 1.19 4.88 10.79
CA VAL A 49 0.11 4.26 11.58
C VAL A 49 0.63 3.11 12.43
N GLN A 50 1.55 2.29 11.89
CA GLN A 50 2.22 1.24 12.66
C GLN A 50 3.01 1.81 13.86
N THR A 51 3.66 2.96 13.67
CA THR A 51 4.37 3.65 14.76
C THR A 51 3.39 4.08 15.86
N GLU A 52 2.22 4.59 15.51
CA GLU A 52 1.18 4.95 16.48
C GLU A 52 0.68 3.74 17.28
N PHE A 53 0.52 2.57 16.66
CA PHE A 53 0.19 1.33 17.39
C PHE A 53 1.25 0.97 18.42
N MET A 54 2.54 1.05 18.04
CA MET A 54 3.65 0.76 18.96
C MET A 54 3.67 1.70 20.17
N LEU A 55 3.26 2.96 19.99
CA LEU A 55 3.22 3.95 21.06
C LEU A 55 2.00 3.78 21.98
N ARG A 56 0.81 3.44 21.43
CA ARG A 56 -0.46 3.47 22.19
C ARG A 56 -0.90 2.12 22.74
N LEU A 57 -0.56 1.00 22.11
CA LEU A 57 -1.02 -0.31 22.56
C LEU A 57 -0.53 -0.72 23.96
N PRO A 58 0.72 -0.45 24.38
CA PRO A 58 1.19 -0.84 25.71
C PRO A 58 0.36 -0.25 26.85
N ASP A 59 -0.03 1.02 26.75
CA ASP A 59 -0.80 1.70 27.79
C ASP A 59 -2.23 1.13 27.90
N LEU A 60 -2.82 0.77 26.76
CA LEU A 60 -4.19 0.27 26.70
C LEU A 60 -4.36 -1.17 27.21
N GLU A 61 -3.28 -1.96 27.25
CA GLU A 61 -3.35 -3.38 27.65
C GLU A 61 -3.92 -3.54 29.07
N LEU A 62 -3.50 -2.67 29.99
CA LEU A 62 -3.93 -2.69 31.39
C LEU A 62 -5.16 -1.82 31.61
N GLU A 63 -5.22 -0.63 31.01
CA GLU A 63 -6.25 0.36 31.28
C GLU A 63 -7.57 0.05 30.56
N GLN A 64 -7.50 -0.46 29.33
CA GLN A 64 -8.67 -0.65 28.47
C GLN A 64 -8.59 -1.97 27.67
N PRO A 65 -8.69 -3.15 28.31
CA PRO A 65 -8.46 -4.45 27.66
C PRO A 65 -9.36 -4.74 26.45
N ARG A 66 -10.56 -4.15 26.40
CA ARG A 66 -11.46 -4.25 25.23
C ARG A 66 -10.96 -3.40 24.06
N ALA A 67 -10.49 -2.18 24.32
CA ALA A 67 -9.92 -1.29 23.32
C ALA A 67 -8.62 -1.88 22.77
N PHE A 68 -7.75 -2.37 23.67
CA PHE A 68 -6.53 -3.11 23.31
C PHE A 68 -6.82 -4.23 22.31
N ARG A 69 -7.69 -5.19 22.66
CA ARG A 69 -8.02 -6.31 21.75
C ARG A 69 -8.58 -5.86 20.41
N ARG A 70 -9.33 -4.76 20.38
CA ARG A 70 -9.89 -4.22 19.13
C ARG A 70 -8.79 -3.61 18.26
N LEU A 71 -7.89 -2.83 18.85
CA LEU A 71 -6.76 -2.22 18.17
C LEU A 71 -5.73 -3.25 17.71
N SER A 72 -5.34 -4.22 18.53
CA SER A 72 -4.40 -5.28 18.13
C SER A 72 -4.93 -6.10 16.94
N ARG A 73 -6.25 -6.33 16.86
CA ARG A 73 -6.86 -6.98 15.69
C ARG A 73 -6.80 -6.11 14.44
N ALA A 74 -6.95 -4.79 14.59
CA ALA A 74 -6.88 -3.85 13.49
C ALA A 74 -5.44 -3.73 12.96
N GLU A 75 -4.46 -3.60 13.87
CA GLU A 75 -3.03 -3.63 13.56
C GLU A 75 -2.66 -4.91 12.81
N ALA A 76 -3.02 -6.09 13.34
CA ALA A 76 -2.72 -7.36 12.69
C ALA A 76 -3.42 -7.52 11.32
N ALA A 77 -4.57 -6.88 11.10
CA ALA A 77 -5.23 -6.86 9.80
C ALA A 77 -4.51 -5.93 8.81
N MET A 78 -4.04 -4.77 9.27
CA MET A 78 -3.23 -3.84 8.49
C MET A 78 -1.90 -4.47 8.08
N GLN A 79 -1.15 -5.01 9.04
CA GLN A 79 0.16 -5.64 8.78
C GLN A 79 0.06 -6.75 7.73
N ARG A 80 -0.93 -7.63 7.84
CA ARG A 80 -1.16 -8.70 6.85
C ARG A 80 -1.51 -8.18 5.46
N ALA A 81 -2.34 -7.15 5.36
CA ALA A 81 -2.67 -6.56 4.07
C ALA A 81 -1.49 -5.82 3.43
N CYS A 82 -0.63 -5.22 4.25
CA CYS A 82 0.56 -4.48 3.80
C CYS A 82 1.78 -5.37 3.56
N GLU A 83 1.75 -6.65 3.97
CA GLU A 83 2.86 -7.59 3.79
C GLU A 83 3.37 -7.66 2.34
N PRO A 84 2.53 -7.75 1.29
CA PRO A 84 3.02 -7.82 -0.09
C PRO A 84 3.73 -6.53 -0.53
N LEU A 85 3.25 -5.36 -0.10
CA LEU A 85 3.89 -4.07 -0.36
C LEU A 85 5.23 -3.97 0.36
N ASN A 86 5.28 -4.37 1.64
CA ASN A 86 6.52 -4.40 2.41
C ASN A 86 7.56 -5.35 1.78
N ALA A 87 7.12 -6.52 1.30
CA ALA A 87 7.98 -7.45 0.59
C ALA A 87 8.47 -6.90 -0.76
N ALA A 88 7.64 -6.14 -1.48
CA ALA A 88 8.06 -5.47 -2.71
C ALA A 88 9.11 -4.39 -2.44
N VAL A 89 8.94 -3.60 -1.38
CA VAL A 89 9.92 -2.59 -0.94
C VAL A 89 11.22 -3.26 -0.50
N ALA A 90 11.16 -4.32 0.32
CA ALA A 90 12.33 -5.08 0.74
C ALA A 90 13.10 -5.65 -0.47
N ALA A 91 12.39 -6.28 -1.41
CA ALA A 91 13.01 -6.81 -2.63
C ALA A 91 13.69 -5.72 -3.46
N HIS A 92 13.09 -4.52 -3.54
CA HIS A 92 13.69 -3.38 -4.22
C HIS A 92 14.98 -2.90 -3.54
N LEU A 93 14.97 -2.78 -2.21
CA LEU A 93 16.14 -2.36 -1.42
C LEU A 93 17.28 -3.37 -1.47
N ASP A 94 16.95 -4.65 -1.42
CA ASP A 94 17.93 -5.75 -1.46
C ASP A 94 18.43 -6.04 -2.89
N GLY A 95 17.87 -5.38 -3.90
CA GLY A 95 18.15 -5.69 -5.31
C GLY A 95 17.71 -7.10 -5.73
N SER A 96 16.81 -7.72 -4.97
CA SER A 96 16.36 -9.10 -5.19
C SER A 96 15.11 -9.16 -6.06
N GLU A 97 14.84 -10.34 -6.63
CA GLU A 97 13.68 -10.50 -7.51
C GLU A 97 12.37 -10.57 -6.73
N PHE A 98 11.48 -9.61 -6.98
CA PHE A 98 10.07 -9.77 -6.64
C PHE A 98 9.39 -10.66 -7.69
N GLY A 99 8.77 -11.78 -7.29
CA GLY A 99 8.22 -12.75 -8.24
C GLY A 99 7.17 -12.17 -9.20
N PHE A 100 7.12 -12.65 -10.45
CA PHE A 100 6.26 -12.12 -11.52
C PHE A 100 4.77 -12.01 -11.13
N PHE A 101 4.18 -13.09 -10.62
CA PHE A 101 2.77 -13.08 -10.19
C PHE A 101 2.52 -12.10 -9.04
N ARG A 102 3.50 -11.92 -8.15
CA ARG A 102 3.42 -10.92 -7.07
C ARG A 102 3.45 -9.50 -7.62
N ARG A 103 4.27 -9.21 -8.64
CA ARG A 103 4.26 -7.91 -9.36
C ARG A 103 2.90 -7.61 -10.00
N LEU A 104 2.28 -8.61 -10.63
CA LEU A 104 0.97 -8.44 -11.28
C LEU A 104 -0.15 -8.14 -10.27
N ARG A 105 -0.07 -8.74 -9.07
CA ARG A 105 -1.07 -8.56 -8.02
C ARG A 105 -0.83 -7.31 -7.16
N LEU A 106 0.39 -6.79 -7.14
CA LEU A 106 0.82 -5.68 -6.30
C LEU A 106 -0.16 -4.48 -6.30
N PRO A 107 -0.77 -4.05 -7.43
CA PRO A 107 -1.75 -2.97 -7.39
C PRO A 107 -2.97 -3.23 -6.49
N LEU A 108 -3.48 -4.45 -6.51
CA LEU A 108 -4.60 -4.85 -5.65
C LEU A 108 -4.16 -4.91 -4.19
N ASP A 109 -2.95 -5.43 -3.94
CA ASP A 109 -2.41 -5.55 -2.59
C ASP A 109 -2.10 -4.17 -1.98
N VAL A 110 -1.59 -3.20 -2.76
CA VAL A 110 -1.41 -1.80 -2.33
C VAL A 110 -2.74 -1.16 -1.93
N THR A 111 -3.80 -1.41 -2.72
CA THR A 111 -5.14 -0.86 -2.44
C THR A 111 -5.73 -1.48 -1.16
N ASP A 112 -5.56 -2.78 -0.93
CA ASP A 112 -6.00 -3.41 0.32
C ASP A 112 -5.19 -2.89 1.53
N CYS A 113 -3.88 -2.73 1.38
CA CYS A 113 -3.03 -2.13 2.40
C CYS A 113 -3.51 -0.73 2.78
N GLU A 114 -3.76 0.16 1.81
CA GLU A 114 -4.30 1.50 2.06
C GLU A 114 -5.62 1.43 2.83
N ARG A 115 -6.58 0.64 2.36
CA ARG A 115 -7.89 0.50 3.01
C ARG A 115 -7.78 0.00 4.45
N LYS A 116 -6.91 -0.98 4.72
CA LYS A 116 -6.72 -1.49 6.09
C LYS A 116 -5.99 -0.50 6.97
N THR A 117 -5.04 0.24 6.40
CA THR A 117 -4.33 1.32 7.10
C THR A 117 -5.30 2.42 7.52
N LEU A 118 -6.11 2.94 6.60
CA LEU A 118 -7.13 3.96 6.90
C LEU A 118 -8.13 3.49 7.97
N ARG A 119 -8.55 2.22 7.91
CA ARG A 119 -9.43 1.64 8.92
C ARG A 119 -8.75 1.51 10.28
N ALA A 120 -7.46 1.19 10.31
CA ALA A 120 -6.70 1.06 11.52
C ALA A 120 -6.45 2.43 12.18
N GLU A 121 -6.12 3.45 11.37
CA GLU A 121 -5.98 4.84 11.78
C GLU A 121 -7.29 5.38 12.37
N ALA A 122 -8.42 5.22 11.68
CA ALA A 122 -9.72 5.66 12.19
C ALA A 122 -10.09 5.03 13.56
N LEU A 123 -9.60 3.81 13.83
CA LEU A 123 -9.78 3.17 15.15
C LEU A 123 -8.85 3.74 16.22
N LEU A 124 -7.62 4.11 15.86
CA LEU A 124 -6.69 4.80 16.76
C LEU A 124 -7.23 6.18 17.15
N ASP A 125 -7.78 6.92 16.20
CA ASP A 125 -8.33 8.26 16.42
C ASP A 125 -9.60 8.23 17.27
N ALA A 126 -10.48 7.26 17.04
CA ALA A 126 -11.70 7.10 17.83
C ALA A 126 -11.44 6.72 19.30
N LEU A 127 -10.21 6.34 19.64
CA LEU A 127 -9.78 5.97 21.00
C LEU A 127 -8.79 6.98 21.60
N ALA A 128 -8.45 8.05 20.87
CA ALA A 128 -7.65 9.13 21.43
C ALA A 128 -8.44 9.86 22.53
N PRO A 129 -7.83 10.18 23.68
CA PRO A 129 -8.47 11.03 24.68
C PRO A 129 -8.80 12.38 24.06
N ASP A 130 -9.97 12.93 24.40
CA ASP A 130 -10.40 14.25 23.95
C ASP A 130 -9.37 15.31 24.39
N PRO A 131 -8.78 16.12 23.49
CA PRO A 131 -7.85 17.18 23.86
C PRO A 131 -8.48 18.26 24.78
N ALA A 132 -9.80 18.22 24.99
CA ALA A 132 -10.52 19.13 25.87
C ALA A 132 -10.61 18.71 27.36
N MET A 133 -9.94 17.64 27.79
CA MET A 133 -9.96 17.24 29.22
C MET A 133 -8.68 17.71 29.96
N PRO A 134 -8.77 18.71 30.85
CA PRO A 134 -7.68 19.12 31.73
C PRO A 134 -7.40 18.10 32.85
#